data_AF-A0A8F5VJM4-F1
#
_entry.id   AF-A0A8F5VJM4-F1
#
_cell.length_a   1.000
_cell.length_b   1.000
_cell.length_c   1.000
_cell.angle_alpha   90.00
_cell.angle_beta   90.00
_cell.angle_gamma   90.00
#
_symmetry.space_group_name_H-M   'P 1'
#
loop_
_entity.id
_entity.type
_entity.pdbx_description
1 polymer ?
#
loop_
_entity_poly.entity_id
_entity_poly.type
_entity_poly.pdbx_seq_one_letter_code
_entity_poly.pdbx_strand_id
1 'polypeptide(L)' 'MKKESYLIVTIITAIILGLASYAVSIGIEPGWLAVVIIVLTFPLFILALFLWWNASNTDGDIPFTGY' A
#
# COMPACT_ATOMS: atom_id res chain seq x y z
N MET A 1 15.89 -2.07 -0.66
CA MET A 1 15.23 -3.03 0.25
C MET A 1 14.95 -4.32 -0.53
N LYS A 2 14.85 -5.48 0.13
CA LYS A 2 14.51 -6.74 -0.54
C LYS A 2 13.03 -6.73 -0.97
N LYS A 3 12.65 -7.53 -1.97
CA LYS A 3 11.25 -7.66 -2.42
C LYS A 3 10.32 -7.97 -1.25
N GLU A 4 10.74 -8.82 -0.31
CA GLU A 4 9.98 -9.14 0.90
C GLU A 4 9.66 -7.91 1.75
N SER A 5 10.59 -6.95 1.83
CA SER A 5 10.36 -5.73 2.60
C SER A 5 9.31 -4.83 1.94
N TYR A 6 9.33 -4.69 0.61
CA TYR A 6 8.27 -3.94 -0.09
C TYR A 6 6.92 -4.64 0.02
N LEU A 7 6.90 -5.98 0.02
CA LEU A 7 5.68 -6.76 0.26
C LEU A 7 5.10 -6.50 1.65
N ILE A 8 5.94 -6.53 2.69
CA ILE A 8 5.49 -6.26 4.07
C ILE A 8 4.86 -4.87 4.16
N VAL A 9 5.52 -3.83 3.62
CA VAL A 9 4.98 -2.47 3.62
C VAL A 9 3.66 -2.39 2.84
N THR A 10 3.56 -3.07 1.70
CA THR A 10 2.34 -3.15 0.89
C THR A 10 1.19 -3.77 1.69
N ILE A 11 1.43 -4.88 2.40
CA ILE A 11 0.40 -5.56 3.20
C ILE A 11 -0.05 -4.67 4.37
N ILE A 12 0.88 -4.07 5.11
CA ILE A 12 0.56 -3.21 6.27
C ILE A 12 -0.30 -2.03 5.82
N THR A 13 0.12 -1.34 4.75
CA THR A 13 -0.63 -0.19 4.23
C THR A 13 -1.98 -0.59 3.64
N ALA A 14 -2.10 -1.75 3.00
CA ALA A 14 -3.39 -2.29 2.55
C ALA A 14 -4.36 -2.56 3.73
N ILE A 15 -3.86 -3.12 4.83
CA ILE A 15 -4.67 -3.37 6.04
C ILE A 15 -5.17 -2.04 6.62
N ILE A 16 -4.28 -1.05 6.76
CA ILE A 16 -4.64 0.28 7.27
C ILE A 16 -5.73 0.92 6.40
N LEU A 17 -5.58 0.87 5.07
CA LEU A 17 -6.58 1.38 4.14
C LEU A 17 -7.91 0.64 4.23
N GLY A 18 -7.88 -0.70 4.35
CA GLY A 18 -9.07 -1.52 4.53
C GLY A 18 -9.82 -1.17 5.81
N LEU A 19 -9.11 -1.05 6.93
CA LEU A 19 -9.69 -0.67 8.22
C LEU A 19 -10.24 0.76 8.21
N ALA A 20 -9.51 1.73 7.63
CA ALA A 20 -9.97 3.10 7.53
C ALA A 20 -11.20 3.22 6.62
N SER A 21 -11.22 2.52 5.49
CA SER A 21 -12.39 2.48 4.59
C SER A 21 -13.59 1.84 5.26
N TYR A 22 -13.37 0.76 6.02
CA TYR A 22 -14.42 0.13 6.82
C TYR A 22 -14.96 1.10 7.89
N ALA A 23 -14.09 1.81 8.60
CA ALA A 23 -14.48 2.81 9.59
C ALA A 23 -15.36 3.92 9.01
N VAL A 24 -15.08 4.39 7.78
CA VAL A 24 -15.95 5.31 7.05
C VAL A 24 -17.31 4.67 6.78
N SER A 25 -17.35 3.40 6.35
CA SER A 25 -18.59 2.71 5.98
C SER A 25 -19.57 2.50 7.15
N ILE A 26 -19.05 2.38 8.38
CA ILE A 26 -19.87 2.22 9.59
C ILE A 26 -20.07 3.54 10.36
N GLY A 27 -19.60 4.67 9.82
CA GLY A 27 -19.83 5.99 10.40
C GLY A 27 -19.13 6.22 11.74
N ILE A 28 -17.89 5.72 11.92
CA ILE A 28 -17.11 6.03 13.13
C ILE A 28 -16.82 7.52 13.21
N GLU A 29 -17.18 8.15 14.33
CA GLU A 29 -16.88 9.55 14.60
C GLU A 29 -15.59 9.72 15.43
N PRO A 30 -14.75 10.73 15.11
CA PRO A 30 -14.98 11.72 14.08
C PRO A 30 -14.64 11.22 12.66
N GLY A 31 -15.60 11.27 11.72
CA GLY A 31 -15.47 10.62 10.41
C GLY A 31 -14.31 11.13 9.55
N TRP A 32 -13.89 12.37 9.76
CA TRP A 32 -12.78 12.98 9.02
C TRP A 32 -11.42 12.31 9.31
N LEU A 33 -11.23 11.69 10.48
CA LEU A 33 -9.97 11.02 10.81
C LEU A 33 -9.69 9.85 9.87
N ALA A 34 -10.70 9.03 9.58
CA ALA A 34 -10.56 7.91 8.67
C ALA A 34 -10.21 8.37 7.25
N VAL A 35 -10.79 9.49 6.80
CA VAL A 35 -10.47 10.10 5.51
C VAL A 35 -9.01 10.56 5.46
N VAL A 36 -8.51 11.24 6.51
CA VAL A 36 -7.10 11.67 6.58
C VAL A 36 -6.16 10.46 6.54
N ILE A 37 -6.48 9.39 7.25
CA ILE A 37 -5.69 8.14 7.22
C ILE A 37 -5.61 7.59 5.80
N ILE A 38 -6.74 7.55 5.07
CA ILE A 38 -6.77 7.08 3.68
C ILE A 38 -5.89 7.96 2.78
N VAL A 39 -6.05 9.29 2.85
CA VAL A 39 -5.30 10.25 2.02
C VAL A 39 -3.79 10.13 2.22
N LEU A 40 -3.33 9.93 3.46
CA LEU A 40 -1.90 9.81 3.76
C LEU A 40 -1.35 8.41 3.45
N THR A 41 -2.14 7.36 3.65
CA THR A 41 -1.67 5.97 3.50
C THR A 41 -1.71 5.50 2.05
N PHE A 42 -2.66 6.00 1.25
CA PHE A 42 -2.87 5.54 -0.12
C PHE A 42 -1.64 5.74 -1.03
N PRO A 43 -0.97 6.91 -1.04
CA PRO A 43 0.25 7.08 -1.83
C PRO A 43 1.37 6.12 -1.41
N LEU A 44 1.50 5.83 -0.12
CA LEU A 44 2.49 4.89 0.41
C LEU A 44 2.21 3.47 -0.05
N PHE A 45 0.93 3.06 -0.05
CA PHE A 45 0.51 1.77 -0.57
C PHE A 45 0.85 1.62 -2.06
N ILE A 46 0.47 2.60 -2.89
CA ILE A 46 0.74 2.57 -4.34
C ILE A 46 2.25 2.51 -4.61
N LEU A 47 3.04 3.32 -3.90
CA LEU A 47 4.50 3.31 -4.04
C LEU A 47 5.10 1.97 -3.63
N ALA A 48 4.70 1.43 -2.47
CA ALA A 48 5.22 0.15 -1.98
C ALA A 48 4.83 -1.01 -2.91
N LEU A 49 3.59 -1.02 -3.40
CA LEU A 49 3.10 -2.01 -4.35
C LEU A 49 3.88 -1.95 -5.67
N PHE A 50 4.09 -0.75 -6.19
CA PHE A 50 4.89 -0.52 -7.39
C PHE A 50 6.32 -1.03 -7.23
N LEU A 51 6.97 -0.69 -6.11
CA LEU A 51 8.34 -1.13 -5.82
C LEU A 51 8.41 -2.65 -5.60
N TRP A 52 7.39 -3.25 -5.00
CA TRP A 52 7.32 -4.71 -4.84
C TRP A 52 7.20 -5.42 -6.18
N TRP A 53 6.34 -4.94 -7.08
CA TRP A 53 6.19 -5.51 -8.42
C TRP A 53 7.45 -5.37 -9.28
N ASN A 54 8.17 -4.25 -9.15
CA ASN A 54 9.43 -4.03 -9.88
C ASN A 54 10.66 -4.64 -9.19
N ALA A 55 10.57 -5.02 -7.92
CA ALA A 55 11.67 -5.69 -7.25
C ALA A 55 11.82 -7.11 -7.81
N SER A 56 12.95 -7.36 -8.43
CA SER A 56 13.33 -8.70 -8.87
C SER A 56 13.86 -9.54 -7.71
N ASN A 57 13.55 -10.84 -7.72
CA ASN A 57 14.19 -11.84 -6.84
C ASN A 57 15.39 -12.55 -7.52
N THR A 58 15.61 -12.32 -8.82
CA THR A 58 16.56 -13.07 -9.66
C THR A 58 17.17 -12.14 -10.71
N ASP A 59 18.47 -12.19 -10.95
CA ASP A 59 19.07 -11.42 -12.05
C ASP A 59 18.37 -11.77 -13.39
N GLY A 60 17.75 -10.76 -14.03
CA GLY A 60 17.02 -10.92 -15.30
C GLY A 60 15.49 -10.92 -15.24
N ASP A 61 14.87 -10.83 -14.05
CA ASP A 61 13.41 -10.62 -13.95
C ASP A 61 13.07 -9.21 -14.46
N ILE A 62 12.36 -9.14 -15.58
CA ILE A 62 12.05 -7.89 -16.26
C ILE A 62 11.04 -7.14 -15.38
N PRO A 63 11.34 -5.91 -14.91
CA PRO A 63 10.37 -5.15 -14.14
C PRO A 63 9.11 -4.93 -14.99
N PHE A 64 7.93 -4.91 -14.37
CA PHE A 64 6.63 -4.74 -15.04
C PHE A 64 6.55 -3.49 -15.94
N THR A 65 7.44 -2.51 -15.71
CA THR A 65 7.59 -1.30 -16.53
C THR A 65 8.55 -1.44 -17.71
N GLY A 66 8.89 -2.67 -18.11
CA GLY A 66 9.76 -2.99 -19.24
C GLY A 66 9.27 -2.37 -20.56
N TYR A 67 9.86 -1.22 -20.88
CA TYR A 67 10.00 -0.64 -22.21
C TYR A 67 11.39 -0.03 -22.33
#